data_AF-A0A958EKC6-F1
#
_entry.id   AF-A0A958EKC6-F1
#
_cell.length_a   1.000
_cell.length_b   1.000
_cell.length_c   1.000
_cell.angle_alpha   90.00
_cell.angle_beta   90.00
_cell.angle_gamma   90.00
#
_symmetry.space_group_name_H-M   'P 1'
#
loop_
_entity.id
_entity.type
_entity.pdbx_description
1 polymer ?
#
loop_
_entity_poly.entity_id
_entity_poly.type
_entity_poly.pdbx_seq_one_letter_code
_entity_poly.pdbx_strand_id
1 'polypeptide(L)'
;MRILSHLLIYGFILLSCSEKLSDGNERISLDIGSIAINRNALASVTSNLDRLRFEFRVNGLNETNIYMQNFVSATWTSDSFGQIVTSAVQPLGFNFFSLSLPSGNHHITLAIETTDSVYTDEMDIQISDYSAFPVTYQDANWTNYSVPLIRHIVVDTLNNKWFASSGLGILKYDNNSFKTINDYDLRKSGLVIVQSFDIQSINIDKIRNIIYAGYFTLSYVTSVHDDSVKSYRIDKSDPNNDIHSILVDPDGSLWIGLHKSMFTNYSITGDSLELIDGQPTIAQTNFLTFAPDQTILGTGLFPHAFSYSAGVWDEILNPIQYTTIIYDSDNNLWAGTIRNGLTKFDGNEQSFYSLSNSYIPSNVIRDIDIDKKGNIWLATQNGVAKFDGTNWKLYNQTTSPIISNDIRTISADSTNQIWIGTSSGISVFRGEEL
;
A
#
# COMPACT_ATOMS: atom_id res chain seq x y z
N MET A 1 37.76 -8.26 12.63
CA MET A 1 37.16 -8.72 11.35
C MET A 1 36.50 -10.13 11.42
N ARG A 2 36.06 -10.65 12.58
CA ARG A 2 35.42 -12.00 12.64
C ARG A 2 34.38 -12.25 13.76
N ILE A 3 33.70 -11.22 14.25
CA ILE A 3 32.55 -11.36 15.19
C ILE A 3 31.26 -10.76 14.57
N LEU A 4 31.38 -9.84 13.60
CA LEU A 4 30.26 -9.22 12.88
C LEU A 4 29.58 -10.11 11.82
N SER A 5 30.07 -11.32 11.54
CA SER A 5 29.42 -12.24 10.60
C SER A 5 28.11 -12.86 11.13
N HIS A 6 27.71 -12.55 12.37
CA HIS A 6 26.54 -13.12 13.03
C HIS A 6 25.46 -12.10 13.43
N LEU A 7 25.78 -10.79 13.43
CA LEU A 7 24.77 -9.73 13.46
C LEU A 7 24.39 -9.40 12.02
N LEU A 8 23.45 -10.15 11.45
CA LEU A 8 22.79 -9.75 10.21
C LEU A 8 21.76 -8.68 10.56
N ILE A 9 22.14 -7.40 10.48
CA ILE A 9 21.18 -6.30 10.47
C ILE A 9 20.44 -6.37 9.13
N TYR A 10 19.30 -7.05 9.10
CA TYR A 10 18.39 -7.01 7.95
C TYR A 10 17.56 -5.72 8.01
N GLY A 11 18.16 -4.57 7.69
CA GLY A 11 17.42 -3.33 7.50
C GLY A 11 16.97 -3.23 6.05
N PHE A 12 15.66 -3.25 5.79
CA PHE A 12 15.15 -2.58 4.59
C PHE A 12 15.00 -1.10 4.96
N ILE A 13 15.77 -0.21 4.33
CA ILE A 13 15.42 1.21 4.39
C ILE A 13 14.22 1.39 3.46
N LEU A 14 13.03 1.51 4.05
CA LEU A 14 11.90 2.07 3.34
C LEU A 14 12.08 3.59 3.44
N LEU A 15 12.62 4.17 2.36
CA LEU A 15 12.60 5.62 2.18
C LEU A 15 11.15 6.08 2.26
N SER A 16 10.79 6.80 3.32
CA SER A 16 9.50 7.43 3.43
C SER A 16 9.58 8.92 3.07
N CYS A 17 8.41 9.50 2.85
CA CYS A 17 8.15 10.71 2.11
C CYS A 17 8.89 11.98 2.59
N SER A 18 9.10 12.94 1.67
CA SER A 18 9.45 14.34 1.98
C SER A 18 8.20 15.21 2.22
N GLU A 19 8.25 16.08 3.22
CA GLU A 19 7.25 17.08 3.59
C GLU A 19 7.87 18.48 3.42
N LYS A 20 7.13 19.48 2.94
CA LYS A 20 7.51 20.89 3.06
C LYS A 20 6.88 21.48 4.31
N LEU A 21 7.70 21.87 5.28
CA LEU A 21 7.31 22.55 6.50
C LEU A 21 6.90 24.01 6.20
N SER A 22 6.07 24.58 7.08
CA SER A 22 5.56 25.96 6.94
C SER A 22 6.64 27.05 6.98
N ASP A 23 7.84 26.71 7.44
CA ASP A 23 9.03 27.56 7.44
C ASP A 23 9.85 27.45 6.14
N GLY A 24 9.41 26.61 5.19
CA GLY A 24 10.08 26.37 3.91
C GLY A 24 11.09 25.22 3.92
N ASN A 25 11.36 24.59 5.07
CA ASN A 25 12.28 23.45 5.17
C ASN A 25 11.61 22.14 4.75
N GLU A 26 12.35 21.18 4.19
CA GLU A 26 11.82 19.84 3.90
C GLU A 26 12.15 18.82 5.01
N ARG A 27 11.16 18.01 5.42
CA ARG A 27 11.26 16.95 6.40
C ARG A 27 11.03 15.61 5.72
N ILE A 28 12.04 14.74 5.68
CA ILE A 28 11.94 13.42 5.04
C ILE A 28 11.91 12.36 6.11
N SER A 29 10.89 11.51 6.17
CA SER A 29 10.89 10.40 7.14
C SER A 29 11.64 9.21 6.56
N LEU A 30 12.44 8.53 7.36
CA LEU A 30 13.07 7.25 7.03
C LEU A 30 12.46 6.22 7.96
N ASP A 31 11.74 5.25 7.40
CA ASP A 31 11.47 4.04 8.14
C ASP A 31 12.63 3.08 7.95
N ILE A 32 13.43 2.93 8.99
CA ILE A 32 14.39 1.84 9.06
C ILE A 32 13.55 0.61 9.42
N GLY A 33 13.25 -0.20 8.40
CA GLY A 33 12.60 -1.48 8.55
C GLY A 33 13.31 -2.35 9.60
N SER A 34 12.53 -3.21 10.23
CA SER A 34 12.89 -4.12 11.33
C SER A 34 14.39 -4.41 11.49
N ILE A 35 15.02 -3.94 12.58
CA ILE A 35 16.37 -4.41 12.94
C ILE A 35 16.23 -5.81 13.55
N ALA A 36 16.39 -6.85 12.72
CA ALA A 36 16.37 -8.24 13.19
C ALA A 36 17.72 -8.61 13.81
N ILE A 37 17.77 -8.78 15.12
CA ILE A 37 18.98 -9.24 15.82
C ILE A 37 18.90 -10.77 15.95
N ASN A 38 19.88 -11.49 15.40
CA ASN A 38 19.93 -12.95 15.50
C ASN A 38 20.11 -13.40 16.97
N ARG A 39 19.09 -14.06 17.53
CA ARG A 39 19.09 -14.58 18.92
C ARG A 39 20.30 -15.47 19.24
N ASN A 40 20.79 -16.25 18.27
CA ASN A 40 21.92 -17.17 18.48
C ASN A 40 23.26 -16.42 18.51
N ALA A 41 23.36 -15.28 17.81
CA ALA A 41 24.52 -14.40 17.90
C ALA A 41 24.57 -13.70 19.26
N LEU A 42 23.41 -13.23 19.74
CA LEU A 42 23.28 -12.56 21.04
C LEU A 42 23.56 -13.49 22.23
N ALA A 43 23.09 -14.74 22.16
CA ALA A 43 23.31 -15.77 23.19
C ALA A 43 24.79 -16.17 23.35
N SER A 44 25.62 -15.97 22.32
CA SER A 44 27.05 -16.28 22.37
C SER A 44 27.91 -15.17 22.99
N VAL A 45 27.34 -13.97 23.18
CA VAL A 45 28.09 -12.76 23.57
C VAL A 45 27.75 -12.29 24.99
N THR A 46 26.59 -12.64 25.56
CA THR A 46 26.20 -12.13 26.89
C THR A 46 25.30 -13.10 27.65
N SER A 47 25.71 -13.53 28.85
CA SER A 47 24.82 -14.17 29.82
C SER A 47 23.96 -13.17 30.61
N ASN A 48 24.27 -11.86 30.55
CA ASN A 48 23.62 -10.78 31.30
C ASN A 48 23.40 -9.54 30.39
N LEU A 49 22.45 -9.61 29.46
CA LEU A 49 22.12 -8.47 28.61
C LEU A 49 20.95 -7.69 29.24
N ASP A 50 21.26 -6.81 30.19
CA ASP A 50 20.25 -6.05 30.95
C ASP A 50 19.70 -4.84 30.19
N ARG A 51 20.48 -4.29 29.24
CA ARG A 51 20.14 -3.09 28.46
C ARG A 51 20.78 -3.14 27.07
N LEU A 52 19.99 -2.81 26.04
CA LEU A 52 20.47 -2.40 24.71
C LEU A 52 20.36 -0.87 24.62
N ARG A 53 21.45 -0.19 24.26
CA ARG A 53 21.42 1.23 23.90
C ARG A 53 21.57 1.37 22.39
N PHE A 54 20.67 2.10 21.75
CA PHE A 54 20.83 2.52 20.35
C PHE A 54 21.35 3.94 20.33
N GLU A 55 22.49 4.16 19.68
CA GLU A 55 23.01 5.50 19.39
C GLU A 55 22.85 5.81 17.91
N PHE A 56 22.17 6.90 17.57
CA PHE A 56 22.18 7.45 16.21
C PHE A 56 22.95 8.75 16.24
N ARG A 57 23.97 8.87 15.39
CA ARG A 57 24.69 10.11 15.14
C ARG A 57 24.38 10.56 13.73
N VAL A 58 23.91 11.79 13.59
CA VAL A 58 23.70 12.43 12.30
C VAL A 58 24.41 13.78 12.31
N ASN A 59 25.26 14.00 11.31
CA ASN A 59 26.02 15.25 11.19
C ASN A 59 25.12 16.41 10.74
N GLY A 60 25.20 17.55 11.42
CA GLY A 60 24.64 18.82 10.93
C GLY A 60 23.15 19.04 11.17
N LEU A 61 22.57 18.42 12.20
CA LEU A 61 21.16 18.60 12.56
C LEU A 61 20.97 19.31 13.90
N ASN A 62 19.82 19.98 14.05
CA ASN A 62 19.34 20.52 15.33
C ASN A 62 18.37 19.53 16.01
N GLU A 63 18.34 19.50 17.35
CA GLU A 63 17.60 18.55 18.20
C GLU A 63 16.11 18.38 17.83
N THR A 64 15.50 19.36 17.17
CA THR A 64 14.08 19.38 16.78
C THR A 64 13.69 18.40 15.67
N ASN A 65 14.67 17.78 15.00
CA ASN A 65 14.42 17.04 13.74
C ASN A 65 14.33 15.52 13.90
N ILE A 66 14.72 14.96 15.06
CA ILE A 66 14.79 13.51 15.28
C ILE A 66 13.65 13.07 16.19
N TYR A 67 12.88 12.06 15.78
CA TYR A 67 11.78 11.49 16.54
C TYR A 67 11.95 9.99 16.60
N MET A 68 12.02 9.40 17.80
CA MET A 68 12.07 7.94 17.98
C MET A 68 10.91 7.49 18.86
N GLN A 69 10.37 6.30 18.62
CA GLN A 69 9.28 5.72 19.40
C GLN A 69 9.64 4.34 19.96
N ASN A 70 8.98 3.96 21.07
CA ASN A 70 9.14 2.72 21.85
C ASN A 70 10.34 2.59 22.80
N PHE A 71 10.72 3.66 23.50
CA PHE A 71 11.74 3.58 24.55
C PHE A 71 11.20 3.86 25.95
N VAL A 72 11.71 3.14 26.95
CA VAL A 72 11.40 3.38 28.38
C VAL A 72 11.97 4.72 28.84
N SER A 73 13.05 5.17 28.21
CA SER A 73 13.61 6.51 28.34
C SER A 73 14.52 6.80 27.15
N ALA A 74 14.35 7.94 26.48
CA ALA A 74 15.29 8.46 25.47
C ALA A 74 15.90 9.77 25.98
N THR A 75 17.21 9.94 25.81
CA THR A 75 17.92 11.19 26.13
C THR A 75 18.56 11.76 24.87
N TRP A 76 18.55 13.09 24.79
CA TRP A 76 19.09 13.89 23.70
C TRP A 76 20.32 14.64 24.20
N THR A 77 21.42 14.56 23.47
CA THR A 77 22.56 15.45 23.68
C THR A 77 23.19 15.82 22.34
N SER A 78 23.29 17.10 22.03
CA SER A 78 24.21 17.57 20.99
C SER A 78 25.65 17.52 21.52
N ASP A 79 26.57 16.91 20.79
CA ASP A 79 28.00 17.02 21.12
C ASP A 79 28.60 18.35 20.62
N SER A 80 29.86 18.62 20.98
CA SER A 80 30.58 19.84 20.59
C SER A 80 30.83 19.98 19.09
N PHE A 81 30.51 18.96 18.28
CA PHE A 81 30.66 18.95 16.83
C PHE A 81 29.31 19.12 16.10
N GLY A 82 28.22 19.34 16.84
CA GLY A 82 26.88 19.47 16.25
C GLY A 82 26.29 18.13 15.80
N GLN A 83 26.78 17.02 16.35
CA GLN A 83 26.15 15.71 16.17
C GLN A 83 25.06 15.54 17.22
N ILE A 84 23.85 15.18 16.78
CA ILE A 84 22.79 14.80 17.71
C ILE A 84 23.02 13.35 18.10
N VAL A 85 23.24 13.12 19.39
CA VAL A 85 23.29 11.79 19.99
C VAL A 85 21.95 11.53 20.66
N THR A 86 21.29 10.47 20.23
CA THR A 86 20.09 9.97 20.88
C THR A 86 20.38 8.62 21.49
N SER A 87 19.92 8.39 22.71
CA SER A 87 20.23 7.15 23.43
C SER A 87 19.05 6.66 24.22
N ALA A 88 18.78 5.35 24.17
CA ALA A 88 17.57 4.84 24.76
C ALA A 88 17.67 3.38 25.23
N VAL A 89 16.86 3.02 26.24
CA VAL A 89 17.00 1.77 27.02
C VAL A 89 15.69 0.97 27.02
N GLN A 90 15.74 -0.34 26.74
CA GLN A 90 14.57 -1.24 26.82
C GLN A 90 14.95 -2.72 27.08
N PRO A 91 14.09 -3.52 27.74
CA PRO A 91 14.18 -4.99 27.77
C PRO A 91 13.70 -5.65 26.45
N LEU A 92 14.22 -6.86 26.17
CA LEU A 92 14.13 -7.64 24.92
C LEU A 92 12.77 -7.62 24.17
N GLY A 93 12.78 -7.24 22.88
CA GLY A 93 11.66 -7.26 21.94
C GLY A 93 12.06 -6.85 20.50
N PHE A 94 11.20 -7.06 19.50
CA PHE A 94 11.39 -6.52 18.14
C PHE A 94 11.02 -5.03 18.12
N ASN A 95 11.89 -4.16 17.61
CA ASN A 95 11.67 -2.72 17.55
C ASN A 95 11.74 -2.19 16.11
N PHE A 96 10.94 -1.17 15.86
CA PHE A 96 10.96 -0.34 14.66
C PHE A 96 11.42 1.06 15.04
N PHE A 97 12.30 1.64 14.22
CA PHE A 97 12.79 3.01 14.41
C PHE A 97 12.45 3.81 13.16
N SER A 98 11.85 4.98 13.36
CA SER A 98 11.68 5.97 12.29
C SER A 98 12.61 7.14 12.59
N LEU A 99 13.20 7.74 11.56
CA LEU A 99 14.11 8.87 11.67
C LEU A 99 13.75 9.90 10.62
N SER A 100 13.35 11.12 11.00
CA SER A 100 13.15 12.18 10.01
C SER A 100 14.46 12.95 9.75
N LEU A 101 14.93 12.99 8.50
CA LEU A 101 16.10 13.73 8.05
C LEU A 101 15.73 14.70 6.91
N PRO A 102 16.36 15.87 6.75
CA PRO A 102 16.19 16.71 5.57
C PRO A 102 16.82 16.06 4.34
N SER A 103 16.54 16.55 3.13
CA SER A 103 17.28 16.11 1.94
C SER A 103 18.78 16.44 2.06
N GLY A 104 19.61 15.59 1.46
CA GLY A 104 21.06 15.68 1.52
C GLY A 104 21.72 14.33 1.80
N ASN A 105 23.05 14.39 1.92
CA ASN A 105 23.85 13.23 2.33
C ASN A 105 23.96 13.21 3.85
N HIS A 106 23.64 12.07 4.43
CA HIS A 106 23.70 11.82 5.86
C HIS A 106 24.61 10.65 6.14
N HIS A 107 25.51 10.84 7.09
CA HIS A 107 26.29 9.76 7.67
C HIS A 107 25.61 9.33 8.96
N ILE A 108 25.20 8.07 9.05
CA ILE A 108 24.51 7.50 10.20
C ILE A 108 25.41 6.44 10.83
N THR A 109 25.74 6.64 12.10
CA THR A 109 26.36 5.60 12.92
C THR A 109 25.29 4.97 13.82
N LEU A 110 25.18 3.65 13.79
CA LEU A 110 24.37 2.85 14.72
C LEU A 110 25.30 2.22 15.76
N ALA A 111 25.12 2.54 17.04
CA ALA A 111 25.82 1.85 18.12
C ALA A 111 24.86 0.99 18.96
N ILE A 112 25.30 -0.21 19.33
CA ILE A 112 24.68 -1.09 20.33
C ILE A 112 25.62 -1.19 21.54
N GLU A 113 25.23 -0.60 22.66
CA GLU A 113 25.95 -0.73 23.94
C GLU A 113 25.35 -1.84 24.79
N THR A 114 26.21 -2.72 25.29
CA THR A 114 25.91 -3.74 26.31
C THR A 114 26.66 -3.38 27.61
N THR A 115 26.44 -4.11 28.70
CA THR A 115 27.17 -3.90 29.96
C THR A 115 28.69 -3.94 29.82
N ASP A 116 29.21 -4.71 28.87
CA ASP A 116 30.65 -5.03 28.78
C ASP A 116 31.29 -4.62 27.44
N SER A 117 30.51 -4.14 26.46
CA SER A 117 31.01 -3.85 25.11
C SER A 117 30.11 -2.89 24.33
N VAL A 118 30.72 -2.10 23.45
CA VAL A 118 30.04 -1.26 22.45
C VAL A 118 30.30 -1.82 21.06
N TYR A 119 29.25 -2.02 20.28
CA TYR A 119 29.32 -2.45 18.88
C TYR A 119 28.82 -1.31 17.99
N THR A 120 29.55 -0.98 16.94
CA THR A 120 29.18 0.11 16.01
C THR A 120 29.12 -0.40 14.57
N ASP A 121 28.18 0.15 13.81
CA ASP A 121 28.10 0.02 12.36
C ASP A 121 27.79 1.40 11.75
N GLU A 122 28.24 1.63 10.52
CA GLU A 122 28.17 2.93 9.85
C GLU A 122 27.51 2.79 8.48
N MET A 123 26.71 3.78 8.11
CA MET A 123 26.04 3.83 6.81
C MET A 123 25.97 5.26 6.30
N ASP A 124 26.31 5.43 5.02
CA ASP A 124 26.01 6.65 4.28
C ASP A 124 24.66 6.51 3.57
N ILE A 125 23.76 7.48 3.79
CA ILE A 125 22.46 7.56 3.15
C ILE A 125 22.36 8.87 2.40
N GLN A 126 22.02 8.80 1.11
CA GLN A 126 21.63 9.97 0.33
C GLN A 126 20.11 10.07 0.30
N ILE A 127 19.57 11.19 0.77
CA ILE A 127 18.15 11.48 0.75
C ILE A 127 17.91 12.57 -0.30
N SER A 128 17.16 12.23 -1.34
CA SER A 128 16.78 13.20 -2.38
C SER A 128 15.47 13.90 -2.01
N ASP A 129 15.28 15.15 -2.47
CA ASP A 129 13.97 15.80 -2.44
C ASP A 129 13.00 14.96 -3.29
N TYR A 130 12.13 14.18 -2.66
CA TYR A 130 11.12 13.36 -3.34
C TYR A 130 9.88 14.18 -3.73
N SER A 131 10.03 15.47 -3.99
CA SER A 131 8.93 16.32 -4.50
C SER A 131 8.53 15.99 -5.94
N ALA A 132 9.31 15.15 -6.64
CA ALA A 132 8.95 14.58 -7.93
C ALA A 132 9.49 13.15 -8.03
N PHE A 133 8.63 12.13 -8.04
CA PHE A 133 9.06 10.77 -8.38
C PHE A 133 9.68 10.78 -9.79
N PRO A 134 10.93 10.34 -9.96
CA PRO A 134 11.63 10.53 -11.22
C PRO A 134 10.96 9.75 -12.34
N VAL A 135 10.75 10.44 -13.46
CA VAL A 135 10.43 9.79 -14.74
C VAL A 135 11.65 8.97 -15.13
N THR A 136 11.53 7.65 -15.12
CA THR A 136 12.63 6.73 -15.49
C THR A 136 12.63 6.41 -16.98
N TYR A 137 11.51 6.62 -17.64
CA TYR A 137 11.35 6.43 -19.08
C TYR A 137 10.19 7.26 -19.60
N GLN A 138 10.34 7.84 -20.79
CA GLN A 138 9.25 8.51 -21.50
C GLN A 138 9.46 8.45 -23.00
N ASP A 139 8.41 8.06 -23.73
CA ASP A 139 8.27 8.23 -25.18
C ASP A 139 6.87 8.81 -25.51
N ALA A 140 6.48 8.76 -26.78
CA ALA A 140 5.16 9.24 -27.21
C ALA A 140 3.99 8.50 -26.54
N ASN A 141 4.15 7.20 -26.26
CA ASN A 141 3.08 6.32 -25.83
C ASN A 141 3.17 5.95 -24.35
N TRP A 142 4.35 6.04 -23.74
CA TRP A 142 4.67 5.50 -22.42
C TRP A 142 5.35 6.52 -21.52
N THR A 143 5.07 6.40 -20.23
CA THR A 143 5.85 7.08 -19.18
C THR A 143 5.94 6.19 -17.96
N ASN A 144 7.14 6.07 -17.39
CA ASN A 144 7.38 5.29 -16.19
C ASN A 144 7.83 6.17 -15.03
N TYR A 145 7.28 5.89 -13.86
CA TYR A 145 7.66 6.50 -12.60
C TYR A 145 8.19 5.42 -11.66
N SER A 146 9.41 5.59 -11.18
CA SER A 146 9.98 4.67 -10.19
C SER A 146 9.45 5.03 -8.80
N VAL A 147 8.44 4.29 -8.39
CA VAL A 147 7.86 4.33 -7.04
C VAL A 147 7.84 2.91 -6.46
N PRO A 148 7.72 2.75 -5.14
CA PRO A 148 7.48 1.45 -4.52
C PRO A 148 6.23 0.76 -5.07
N LEU A 149 6.07 -0.51 -4.69
CA LEU A 149 4.96 -1.35 -5.13
C LEU A 149 3.62 -0.63 -4.98
N ILE A 150 2.87 -0.56 -6.09
CA ILE A 150 1.51 -0.03 -6.12
C ILE A 150 0.53 -1.20 -6.02
N ARG A 151 -0.38 -1.14 -5.04
CA ARG A 151 -1.35 -2.20 -4.75
C ARG A 151 -2.67 -1.99 -5.45
N HIS A 152 -3.15 -0.75 -5.48
CA HIS A 152 -4.44 -0.41 -6.06
C HIS A 152 -4.44 1.05 -6.56
N ILE A 153 -5.20 1.32 -7.63
CA ILE A 153 -5.35 2.65 -8.23
C ILE A 153 -6.84 2.97 -8.31
N VAL A 154 -7.20 4.20 -7.95
CA VAL A 154 -8.53 4.76 -8.27
C VAL A 154 -8.39 6.13 -8.93
N VAL A 155 -9.30 6.42 -9.86
CA VAL A 155 -9.40 7.71 -10.53
C VAL A 155 -10.62 8.45 -10.01
N ASP A 156 -10.42 9.68 -9.55
CA ASP A 156 -11.50 10.51 -9.02
C ASP A 156 -12.30 11.26 -10.08
N THR A 157 -13.37 11.94 -9.67
CA THR A 157 -14.24 12.69 -10.59
C THR A 157 -13.56 13.89 -11.24
N LEU A 158 -12.42 14.33 -10.69
CA LEU A 158 -11.58 15.41 -11.21
C LEU A 158 -10.42 14.87 -12.06
N ASN A 159 -10.37 13.55 -12.31
CA ASN A 159 -9.31 12.86 -13.02
C ASN A 159 -7.94 12.86 -12.32
N ASN A 160 -7.90 13.06 -11.00
CA ASN A 160 -6.72 12.78 -10.20
C ASN A 160 -6.60 11.28 -9.96
N LYS A 161 -5.37 10.80 -9.84
CA LYS A 161 -5.09 9.37 -9.65
C LYS A 161 -4.63 9.18 -8.23
N TRP A 162 -5.21 8.21 -7.55
CA TRP A 162 -4.93 7.91 -6.17
C TRP A 162 -4.39 6.50 -6.09
N PHE A 163 -3.25 6.33 -5.42
CA PHE A 163 -2.52 5.08 -5.38
C PHE A 163 -2.38 4.60 -3.95
N ALA A 164 -2.78 3.35 -3.71
CA ALA A 164 -2.38 2.59 -2.55
C ALA A 164 -0.95 2.08 -2.78
N SER A 165 0.00 2.52 -1.97
CA SER A 165 1.41 2.12 -2.09
C SER A 165 1.86 1.24 -0.92
N SER A 166 2.93 0.49 -1.14
CA SER A 166 3.69 -0.16 -0.07
C SER A 166 4.77 0.79 0.42
N GLY A 167 4.65 1.32 1.63
CA GLY A 167 5.69 2.12 2.27
C GLY A 167 5.60 3.65 2.10
N LEU A 168 4.79 4.18 1.15
CA LEU A 168 4.61 5.63 0.99
C LEU A 168 3.23 6.15 1.40
N GLY A 169 2.31 5.27 1.83
CA GLY A 169 0.95 5.68 2.12
C GLY A 169 0.13 5.96 0.86
N ILE A 170 -0.72 6.99 0.90
CA ILE A 170 -1.58 7.37 -0.23
C ILE A 170 -0.78 8.30 -1.13
N LEU A 171 -0.60 7.94 -2.40
CA LEU A 171 -0.09 8.89 -3.40
C LEU A 171 -1.26 9.48 -4.17
N LYS A 172 -1.18 10.78 -4.47
CA LYS A 172 -2.08 11.50 -5.36
C LYS A 172 -1.26 12.00 -6.55
N TYR A 173 -1.73 11.78 -7.76
CA TYR A 173 -1.21 12.42 -8.97
C TYR A 173 -2.25 13.41 -9.47
N ASP A 174 -1.91 14.70 -9.37
CA ASP A 174 -2.67 15.82 -9.89
C ASP A 174 -1.72 16.86 -10.50
N ASN A 175 -2.23 17.69 -11.40
CA ASN A 175 -1.44 18.77 -12.03
C ASN A 175 -0.07 18.33 -12.58
N ASN A 176 0.00 17.11 -13.14
CA ASN A 176 1.23 16.47 -13.64
C ASN A 176 2.33 16.24 -12.60
N SER A 177 1.97 16.18 -11.32
CA SER A 177 2.89 16.00 -10.21
C SER A 177 2.35 14.98 -9.22
N PHE A 178 3.25 14.33 -8.49
CA PHE A 178 2.85 13.47 -7.39
C PHE A 178 2.95 14.21 -6.06
N LYS A 179 1.98 13.95 -5.21
CA LYS A 179 1.93 14.38 -3.82
C LYS A 179 1.60 13.18 -2.94
N THR A 180 2.34 13.00 -1.86
CA THR A 180 1.97 12.03 -0.84
C THR A 180 0.98 12.65 0.14
N ILE A 181 -0.08 11.91 0.43
CA ILE A 181 -1.09 12.28 1.42
C ILE A 181 -0.85 11.44 2.67
N ASN A 182 -0.47 12.13 3.75
CA ASN A 182 -0.19 11.53 5.05
C ASN A 182 -1.25 11.96 6.07
N ASP A 183 -1.66 11.03 6.92
CA ASP A 183 -2.49 11.36 8.09
C ASP A 183 -1.62 11.90 9.23
N TYR A 184 -1.74 13.21 9.48
CA TYR A 184 -1.03 13.91 10.55
C TYR A 184 -1.69 13.78 11.93
N ASP A 185 -3.00 13.48 12.00
CA ASP A 185 -3.72 13.39 13.27
C ASP A 185 -3.40 12.08 14.00
N LEU A 186 -3.13 10.99 13.27
CA LEU A 186 -2.55 9.78 13.86
C LEU A 186 -1.23 10.08 14.58
N ARG A 187 -0.37 10.95 14.05
CA ARG A 187 0.95 11.28 14.62
C ARG A 187 0.87 12.03 15.97
N LYS A 188 -0.17 12.85 16.18
CA LYS A 188 -0.35 13.65 17.42
C LYS A 188 -0.98 12.87 18.58
N SER A 189 -1.72 11.80 18.27
CA SER A 189 -2.53 11.09 19.27
C SER A 189 -1.73 10.30 20.31
N GLY A 190 -0.41 10.17 20.17
CA GLY A 190 0.43 9.35 21.06
C GLY A 190 0.16 7.84 20.98
N LEU A 191 -0.87 7.42 20.23
CA LEU A 191 -1.17 6.05 19.83
C LEU A 191 -0.47 5.73 18.51
N VAL A 192 0.85 5.92 18.47
CA VAL A 192 1.66 5.73 17.27
C VAL A 192 2.56 4.54 17.52
N ILE A 193 2.10 3.36 17.14
CA ILE A 193 2.91 2.13 17.22
C ILE A 193 2.67 1.41 15.90
N VAL A 194 3.67 1.47 15.02
CA VAL A 194 3.75 0.87 13.68
C VAL A 194 2.93 1.59 12.61
N GLN A 195 3.48 2.62 11.95
CA GLN A 195 2.93 3.03 10.65
C GLN A 195 3.32 1.95 9.62
N SER A 196 2.49 0.95 9.41
CA SER A 196 2.50 0.27 8.11
C SER A 196 1.96 1.29 7.13
N PHE A 197 2.83 1.96 6.39
CA PHE A 197 2.46 2.74 5.22
C PHE A 197 1.98 1.85 4.05
N ASP A 198 1.73 0.56 4.31
CA ASP A 198 1.19 -0.38 3.34
C ASP A 198 -0.32 -0.28 3.33
N ILE A 199 -0.80 0.40 2.29
CA ILE A 199 -2.23 0.51 2.02
C ILE A 199 -2.61 -0.66 1.14
N GLN A 200 -3.45 -1.57 1.63
CA GLN A 200 -3.87 -2.72 0.84
C GLN A 200 -4.94 -2.37 -0.18
N SER A 201 -5.84 -1.47 0.19
CA SER A 201 -6.97 -1.08 -0.66
C SER A 201 -7.22 0.42 -0.58
N ILE A 202 -7.68 0.96 -1.71
CA ILE A 202 -8.15 2.34 -1.81
C ILE A 202 -9.44 2.34 -2.62
N ASN A 203 -10.46 3.06 -2.18
CA ASN A 203 -11.73 3.19 -2.86
C ASN A 203 -12.18 4.66 -2.84
N ILE A 204 -13.17 5.01 -3.65
CA ILE A 204 -13.67 6.37 -3.79
C ILE A 204 -15.20 6.42 -3.67
N ASP A 205 -15.68 7.29 -2.79
CA ASP A 205 -17.03 7.81 -2.88
C ASP A 205 -17.10 8.82 -4.03
N LYS A 206 -17.58 8.38 -5.20
CA LYS A 206 -17.68 9.27 -6.37
C LYS A 206 -18.73 10.37 -6.21
N ILE A 207 -19.72 10.19 -5.33
CA ILE A 207 -20.79 11.19 -5.10
C ILE A 207 -20.23 12.35 -4.27
N ARG A 208 -19.47 12.02 -3.22
CA ARG A 208 -18.91 13.00 -2.28
C ARG A 208 -17.48 13.40 -2.60
N ASN A 209 -16.85 12.72 -3.55
CA ASN A 209 -15.43 12.85 -3.90
C ASN A 209 -14.51 12.67 -2.67
N ILE A 210 -14.71 11.55 -1.96
CA ILE A 210 -13.92 11.18 -0.77
C ILE A 210 -13.17 9.89 -1.07
N ILE A 211 -11.88 9.89 -0.81
CA ILE A 211 -11.02 8.72 -0.96
C ILE A 211 -10.93 7.99 0.37
N TYR A 212 -11.14 6.68 0.38
CA TYR A 212 -10.97 5.84 1.56
C TYR A 212 -9.82 4.85 1.35
N ALA A 213 -8.92 4.75 2.30
CA ALA A 213 -7.76 3.87 2.25
C ALA A 213 -7.70 2.96 3.47
N GLY A 214 -7.49 1.65 3.21
CA GLY A 214 -7.41 0.61 4.22
C GLY A 214 -5.98 0.13 4.42
N TYR A 215 -5.54 0.09 5.68
CA TYR A 215 -4.16 -0.24 6.04
C TYR A 215 -4.00 -1.71 6.39
N PHE A 216 -2.82 -2.24 6.04
CA PHE A 216 -2.33 -3.49 6.59
C PHE A 216 -1.98 -3.29 8.08
N THR A 217 -2.31 -4.24 8.94
CA THR A 217 -1.92 -4.31 10.37
C THR A 217 -2.46 -3.27 11.35
N LEU A 218 -3.35 -2.37 10.92
CA LEU A 218 -3.75 -1.23 11.77
C LEU A 218 -5.25 -1.08 12.06
N SER A 219 -6.14 -1.81 11.39
CA SER A 219 -7.60 -1.67 11.59
C SER A 219 -8.09 -0.21 11.52
N TYR A 220 -7.43 0.62 10.72
CA TYR A 220 -7.80 2.00 10.44
C TYR A 220 -8.23 2.17 8.99
N VAL A 221 -9.26 2.98 8.78
CA VAL A 221 -9.57 3.57 7.48
C VAL A 221 -9.21 5.04 7.52
N THR A 222 -8.50 5.51 6.51
CA THR A 222 -8.27 6.95 6.31
C THR A 222 -9.19 7.46 5.22
N SER A 223 -9.92 8.55 5.48
CA SER A 223 -10.60 9.33 4.45
C SER A 223 -9.77 10.54 4.04
N VAL A 224 -9.73 10.84 2.75
CA VAL A 224 -9.16 12.08 2.19
C VAL A 224 -10.23 12.83 1.40
N HIS A 225 -10.42 14.10 1.75
CA HIS A 225 -11.33 15.02 1.06
C HIS A 225 -10.72 16.42 1.01
N ASP A 226 -10.54 16.99 -0.18
CA ASP A 226 -9.91 18.32 -0.38
C ASP A 226 -8.58 18.48 0.38
N ASP A 227 -7.72 17.46 0.31
CA ASP A 227 -6.45 17.33 1.04
C ASP A 227 -6.57 17.29 2.58
N SER A 228 -7.78 17.37 3.14
CA SER A 228 -8.06 17.06 4.53
C SER A 228 -8.04 15.55 4.74
N VAL A 229 -7.37 15.11 5.80
CA VAL A 229 -7.20 13.70 6.12
C VAL A 229 -7.84 13.42 7.47
N LYS A 230 -8.60 12.33 7.56
CA LYS A 230 -9.17 11.82 8.82
C LYS A 230 -9.00 10.32 8.90
N SER A 231 -8.64 9.82 10.08
CA SER A 231 -8.55 8.37 10.37
C SER A 231 -9.65 7.91 11.30
N TYR A 232 -10.19 6.73 11.00
CA TYR A 232 -11.20 6.06 11.80
C TYR A 232 -10.74 4.66 12.17
N ARG A 233 -10.83 4.32 13.45
CA ARG A 233 -10.52 2.99 13.95
C ARG A 233 -11.76 2.09 13.87
N ILE A 234 -11.62 0.94 13.21
CA ILE A 234 -12.69 -0.04 12.98
C ILE A 234 -13.03 -0.79 14.27
N ASP A 235 -12.02 -1.27 14.98
CA ASP A 235 -12.20 -2.01 16.23
C ASP A 235 -11.14 -1.59 17.27
N LYS A 236 -11.62 -1.17 18.44
CA LYS A 236 -10.75 -0.83 19.57
C LYS A 236 -10.21 -2.07 20.29
N SER A 237 -10.88 -3.22 20.12
CA SER A 237 -10.60 -4.47 20.83
C SER A 237 -9.63 -5.39 20.10
N ASP A 238 -9.62 -5.42 18.76
CA ASP A 238 -8.60 -6.11 17.95
C ASP A 238 -7.77 -5.10 17.13
N PRO A 239 -6.61 -4.63 17.63
CA PRO A 239 -5.75 -3.69 16.92
C PRO A 239 -5.04 -4.29 15.69
N ASN A 240 -5.09 -5.62 15.49
CA ASN A 240 -4.32 -6.32 14.46
C ASN A 240 -5.24 -7.05 13.46
N ASN A 241 -6.24 -6.35 12.94
CA ASN A 241 -7.12 -6.87 11.90
C ASN A 241 -6.88 -6.11 10.59
N ASP A 242 -6.22 -6.77 9.64
CA ASP A 242 -5.85 -6.15 8.36
C ASP A 242 -7.10 -5.86 7.52
N ILE A 243 -7.09 -4.71 6.85
CA ILE A 243 -8.13 -4.37 5.89
C ILE A 243 -7.63 -4.79 4.51
N HIS A 244 -8.35 -5.71 3.87
CA HIS A 244 -8.02 -6.18 2.52
C HIS A 244 -8.79 -5.44 1.44
N SER A 245 -10.03 -5.05 1.73
CA SER A 245 -10.87 -4.32 0.78
C SER A 245 -11.78 -3.33 1.49
N ILE A 246 -12.09 -2.25 0.78
CA ILE A 246 -13.08 -1.25 1.17
C ILE A 246 -13.99 -1.07 -0.04
N LEU A 247 -15.29 -1.03 0.21
CA LEU A 247 -16.31 -0.66 -0.76
C LEU A 247 -17.19 0.43 -0.13
N VAL A 248 -17.53 1.46 -0.90
CA VAL A 248 -18.34 2.59 -0.43
C VAL A 248 -19.75 2.45 -0.98
N ASP A 249 -20.74 2.38 -0.09
CA ASP A 249 -22.16 2.40 -0.46
C ASP A 249 -22.57 3.78 -1.00
N PRO A 250 -23.62 3.86 -1.85
CA PRO A 250 -24.14 5.13 -2.34
C PRO A 250 -24.55 6.12 -1.22
N ASP A 251 -25.03 5.61 -0.09
CA ASP A 251 -25.39 6.43 1.07
C ASP A 251 -24.18 6.92 1.89
N GLY A 252 -22.97 6.46 1.56
CA GLY A 252 -21.70 6.82 2.16
C GLY A 252 -21.24 5.88 3.27
N SER A 253 -21.97 4.79 3.58
CA SER A 253 -21.45 3.76 4.48
C SER A 253 -20.33 2.95 3.84
N LEU A 254 -19.53 2.30 4.69
CA LEU A 254 -18.34 1.58 4.29
C LEU A 254 -18.49 0.10 4.58
N TRP A 255 -18.44 -0.72 3.54
CA TRP A 255 -18.19 -2.15 3.67
C TRP A 255 -16.70 -2.40 3.74
N ILE A 256 -16.25 -2.97 4.85
CA ILE A 256 -14.83 -3.24 5.08
C ILE A 256 -14.61 -4.74 5.22
N GLY A 257 -13.77 -5.26 4.32
CA GLY A 257 -13.29 -6.63 4.34
C GLY A 257 -12.06 -6.78 5.21
N LEU A 258 -12.17 -7.59 6.25
CA LEU A 258 -11.15 -7.76 7.27
C LEU A 258 -10.45 -9.12 7.13
N HIS A 259 -9.25 -9.25 7.69
CA HIS A 259 -8.51 -10.51 7.65
C HIS A 259 -9.14 -11.58 8.54
N LYS A 260 -9.65 -11.21 9.71
CA LYS A 260 -10.18 -12.18 10.70
C LYS A 260 -11.70 -12.31 10.71
N SER A 261 -12.41 -11.49 9.95
CA SER A 261 -13.86 -11.56 9.78
C SER A 261 -14.23 -11.27 8.34
N MET A 262 -15.36 -11.83 7.87
CA MET A 262 -15.87 -11.60 6.53
C MET A 262 -15.95 -10.10 6.19
N PHE A 263 -16.99 -9.44 6.70
CA PHE A 263 -17.33 -8.07 6.35
C PHE A 263 -18.13 -7.42 7.44
N THR A 264 -17.89 -6.12 7.57
CA THR A 264 -18.60 -5.27 8.49
C THR A 264 -18.92 -3.97 7.78
N ASN A 265 -20.19 -3.58 7.83
CA ASN A 265 -20.68 -2.31 7.34
C ASN A 265 -20.60 -1.29 8.46
N TYR A 266 -20.03 -0.13 8.18
CA TYR A 266 -19.94 0.98 9.11
C TYR A 266 -20.55 2.25 8.53
N SER A 267 -21.34 2.94 9.35
CA SER A 267 -21.66 4.35 9.12
C SER A 267 -20.59 5.23 9.71
N ILE A 268 -20.30 6.34 9.05
CA ILE A 268 -19.40 7.38 9.58
C ILE A 268 -20.24 8.40 10.34
N THR A 269 -20.04 8.50 11.66
CA THR A 269 -20.74 9.43 12.55
C THR A 269 -19.74 10.37 13.22
N GLY A 270 -19.64 11.60 12.71
CA GLY A 270 -18.65 12.58 13.19
C GLY A 270 -17.22 12.09 12.94
N ASP A 271 -16.54 11.66 14.01
CA ASP A 271 -15.16 11.18 13.98
C ASP A 271 -15.05 9.68 14.37
N SER A 272 -16.14 8.93 14.26
CA SER A 272 -16.18 7.49 14.56
C SER A 272 -16.86 6.66 13.47
N LEU A 273 -16.48 5.38 13.40
CA LEU A 273 -17.21 4.35 12.68
C LEU A 273 -18.16 3.64 13.64
N GLU A 274 -19.43 3.54 13.24
CA GLU A 274 -20.46 2.78 13.96
C GLU A 274 -20.86 1.56 13.14
N LEU A 275 -20.76 0.38 13.74
CA LEU A 275 -21.13 -0.89 13.10
C LEU A 275 -22.64 -0.91 12.83
N ILE A 276 -23.02 -1.06 11.54
CA ILE A 276 -24.41 -1.19 11.10
C ILE A 276 -24.81 -2.66 11.03
N ASP A 277 -24.00 -3.46 10.33
CA ASP A 277 -24.27 -4.86 10.01
C ASP A 277 -22.94 -5.60 9.82
N GLY A 278 -22.93 -6.92 9.95
CA GLY A 278 -21.73 -7.71 9.71
C GLY A 278 -21.97 -9.20 9.89
N GLN A 279 -21.22 -10.00 9.14
CA GLN A 279 -21.25 -11.46 9.29
C GLN A 279 -20.30 -11.90 10.40
N PRO A 280 -20.78 -12.66 11.42
CA PRO A 280 -19.94 -13.13 12.52
C PRO A 280 -19.09 -14.35 12.17
N THR A 281 -19.06 -14.80 10.91
CA THR A 281 -18.33 -15.99 10.48
C THR A 281 -16.92 -15.69 9.97
N ILE A 282 -16.01 -16.62 10.26
CA ILE A 282 -14.59 -16.53 9.93
C ILE A 282 -14.41 -16.91 8.45
N ALA A 283 -14.34 -15.92 7.57
CA ALA A 283 -13.73 -16.07 6.25
C ALA A 283 -12.95 -14.80 5.94
N GLN A 284 -11.69 -14.94 5.50
CA GLN A 284 -10.88 -13.78 5.12
C GLN A 284 -11.36 -13.26 3.78
N THR A 285 -11.47 -11.96 3.66
CA THR A 285 -11.87 -11.31 2.42
C THR A 285 -10.70 -11.02 1.51
N ASN A 286 -10.90 -11.26 0.21
CA ASN A 286 -9.97 -10.81 -0.83
C ASN A 286 -10.44 -9.53 -1.53
N PHE A 287 -11.70 -9.45 -1.99
CA PHE A 287 -12.23 -8.25 -2.66
C PHE A 287 -13.75 -8.11 -2.54
N LEU A 288 -14.26 -6.91 -2.87
CA LEU A 288 -15.66 -6.53 -2.92
C LEU A 288 -15.99 -5.73 -4.19
N THR A 289 -17.21 -5.87 -4.70
CA THR A 289 -17.75 -5.03 -5.79
C THR A 289 -19.28 -4.96 -5.73
N PHE A 290 -19.87 -4.04 -6.51
CA PHE A 290 -21.30 -4.00 -6.75
C PHE A 290 -21.65 -4.70 -8.07
N ALA A 291 -22.73 -5.48 -8.03
CA ALA A 291 -23.49 -5.85 -9.22
C ALA A 291 -24.38 -4.68 -9.69
N PRO A 292 -24.87 -4.69 -10.95
CA PRO A 292 -25.72 -3.61 -11.49
C PRO A 292 -26.99 -3.33 -10.67
N ASP A 293 -27.52 -4.35 -10.00
CA ASP A 293 -28.69 -4.27 -9.13
C ASP A 293 -28.37 -3.82 -7.69
N GLN A 294 -27.15 -3.36 -7.43
CA GLN A 294 -26.61 -2.99 -6.11
C GLN A 294 -26.40 -4.16 -5.15
N THR A 295 -26.51 -5.41 -5.62
CA THR A 295 -26.07 -6.56 -4.83
C THR A 295 -24.56 -6.47 -4.63
N ILE A 296 -24.12 -6.62 -3.38
CA ILE A 296 -22.68 -6.68 -3.08
C ILE A 296 -22.21 -8.10 -3.35
N LEU A 297 -21.15 -8.20 -4.13
CA LEU A 297 -20.45 -9.46 -4.40
C LEU A 297 -19.06 -9.39 -3.79
N GLY A 298 -18.61 -10.51 -3.22
CA GLY A 298 -17.21 -10.63 -2.88
C GLY A 298 -16.75 -12.06 -2.78
N THR A 299 -15.44 -12.19 -2.61
CA THR A 299 -14.80 -13.48 -2.42
C THR A 299 -13.99 -13.51 -1.14
N GLY A 300 -14.09 -14.66 -0.46
CA GLY A 300 -13.31 -14.97 0.71
C GLY A 300 -12.13 -15.90 0.40
N LEU A 301 -11.63 -16.58 1.42
CA LEU A 301 -10.77 -17.77 1.24
C LEU A 301 -11.53 -18.83 0.43
N PHE A 302 -10.83 -19.44 -0.51
CA PHE A 302 -11.34 -20.57 -1.27
C PHE A 302 -11.93 -21.64 -0.33
N PRO A 303 -13.14 -22.17 -0.58
CA PRO A 303 -13.97 -22.02 -1.79
C PRO A 303 -15.16 -21.03 -1.65
N HIS A 304 -15.03 -19.99 -0.82
CA HIS A 304 -16.18 -19.14 -0.47
C HIS A 304 -16.27 -17.88 -1.33
N ALA A 305 -17.39 -17.73 -2.03
CA ALA A 305 -17.89 -16.45 -2.53
C ALA A 305 -19.23 -16.17 -1.84
N PHE A 306 -19.72 -14.93 -1.90
CA PHE A 306 -20.99 -14.57 -1.27
C PHE A 306 -21.64 -13.41 -2.01
N SER A 307 -22.95 -13.27 -1.78
CA SER A 307 -23.72 -12.09 -2.13
C SER A 307 -24.42 -11.51 -0.90
N TYR A 308 -24.57 -10.20 -0.89
CA TYR A 308 -25.37 -9.49 0.10
C TYR A 308 -26.36 -8.56 -0.59
N SER A 309 -27.64 -8.74 -0.27
CA SER A 309 -28.72 -7.90 -0.79
C SER A 309 -29.83 -7.79 0.25
N ALA A 310 -30.29 -6.57 0.51
CA ALA A 310 -31.41 -6.28 1.42
C ALA A 310 -31.30 -6.95 2.81
N GLY A 311 -30.11 -6.97 3.41
CA GLY A 311 -29.88 -7.57 4.75
C GLY A 311 -29.71 -9.09 4.74
N VAL A 312 -29.74 -9.73 3.58
CA VAL A 312 -29.63 -11.19 3.44
C VAL A 312 -28.26 -11.55 2.88
N TRP A 313 -27.64 -12.56 3.49
CA TRP A 313 -26.36 -13.12 3.07
C TRP A 313 -26.59 -14.49 2.45
N ASP A 314 -26.05 -14.67 1.24
CA ASP A 314 -26.05 -15.96 0.56
C ASP A 314 -24.61 -16.39 0.31
N GLU A 315 -24.28 -17.59 0.79
CA GLU A 315 -23.00 -18.23 0.51
C GLU A 315 -23.05 -18.91 -0.86
N ILE A 316 -22.08 -18.57 -1.70
CA ILE A 316 -21.89 -19.13 -3.02
C ILE A 316 -20.64 -20.01 -2.96
N LEU A 317 -20.84 -21.32 -2.82
CA LEU A 317 -19.73 -22.27 -2.93
C LEU A 317 -19.15 -22.21 -4.34
N ASN A 318 -17.91 -21.74 -4.44
CA ASN A 318 -17.25 -21.53 -5.71
C ASN A 318 -15.88 -22.22 -5.72
N PRO A 319 -15.68 -23.23 -6.59
CA PRO A 319 -14.39 -23.88 -6.77
C PRO A 319 -13.38 -22.98 -7.53
N ILE A 320 -13.70 -21.72 -7.80
CA ILE A 320 -12.83 -20.75 -8.45
C ILE A 320 -12.64 -19.55 -7.51
N GLN A 321 -11.39 -19.23 -7.22
CA GLN A 321 -11.03 -18.03 -6.47
C GLN A 321 -10.86 -16.85 -7.43
N TYR A 322 -11.82 -15.93 -7.40
CA TYR A 322 -11.72 -14.67 -8.14
C TYR A 322 -10.86 -13.65 -7.37
N THR A 323 -10.22 -12.77 -8.12
CA THR A 323 -9.39 -11.66 -7.62
C THR A 323 -10.03 -10.30 -7.87
N THR A 324 -10.90 -10.22 -8.87
CA THR A 324 -11.54 -8.98 -9.33
C THR A 324 -12.77 -9.34 -10.17
N ILE A 325 -13.78 -8.48 -10.13
CA ILE A 325 -15.00 -8.58 -10.94
C ILE A 325 -15.38 -7.18 -11.39
N ILE A 326 -15.67 -7.02 -12.68
CA ILE A 326 -16.18 -5.79 -13.28
C ILE A 326 -17.31 -6.10 -14.26
N TYR A 327 -18.24 -5.16 -14.42
CA TYR A 327 -19.28 -5.23 -15.44
C TYR A 327 -18.95 -4.27 -16.57
N ASP A 328 -19.15 -4.71 -17.81
CA ASP A 328 -19.11 -3.81 -18.96
C ASP A 328 -20.45 -3.08 -19.16
N SER A 329 -20.50 -2.18 -20.15
CA SER A 329 -21.70 -1.39 -20.46
C SER A 329 -22.89 -2.21 -20.94
N ASP A 330 -22.66 -3.46 -21.36
CA ASP A 330 -23.68 -4.40 -21.81
C ASP A 330 -24.13 -5.33 -20.66
N ASN A 331 -23.69 -5.06 -19.43
CA ASN A 331 -23.89 -5.87 -18.23
C ASN A 331 -23.26 -7.28 -18.31
N ASN A 332 -22.27 -7.49 -19.18
CA ASN A 332 -21.48 -8.71 -19.07
C ASN A 332 -20.55 -8.61 -17.86
N LEU A 333 -20.49 -9.70 -17.09
CA LEU A 333 -19.60 -9.85 -15.96
C LEU A 333 -18.25 -10.37 -16.46
N TRP A 334 -17.18 -9.67 -16.11
CA TRP A 334 -15.80 -10.06 -16.34
C TRP A 334 -15.12 -10.34 -15.01
N ALA A 335 -14.61 -11.56 -14.81
CA ALA A 335 -14.01 -12.00 -13.56
C ALA A 335 -12.60 -12.55 -13.75
N GLY A 336 -11.63 -11.95 -13.06
CA GLY A 336 -10.25 -12.41 -13.02
C GLY A 336 -10.06 -13.49 -11.95
N THR A 337 -9.16 -14.44 -12.20
CA THR A 337 -8.90 -15.56 -11.28
C THR A 337 -7.43 -15.68 -10.91
N ILE A 338 -7.14 -16.39 -9.81
CA ILE A 338 -5.75 -16.66 -9.39
C ILE A 338 -5.06 -17.67 -10.32
N ARG A 339 -5.77 -18.55 -11.04
CA ARG A 339 -5.15 -19.68 -11.78
C ARG A 339 -5.76 -20.04 -13.13
N ASN A 340 -6.98 -19.58 -13.44
CA ASN A 340 -7.75 -20.05 -14.60
C ASN A 340 -7.90 -19.00 -15.70
N GLY A 341 -7.26 -17.83 -15.55
CA GLY A 341 -7.39 -16.70 -16.46
C GLY A 341 -8.63 -15.87 -16.17
N LEU A 342 -9.28 -15.43 -17.24
CA LEU A 342 -10.42 -14.52 -17.24
C LEU A 342 -11.70 -15.28 -17.62
N THR A 343 -12.76 -15.03 -16.88
CA THR A 343 -14.11 -15.52 -17.18
C THR A 343 -14.98 -14.35 -17.63
N LYS A 344 -15.75 -14.54 -18.71
CA LYS A 344 -16.84 -13.65 -19.09
C LYS A 344 -18.17 -14.39 -18.90
N PHE A 345 -19.17 -13.71 -18.37
CA PHE A 345 -20.55 -14.20 -18.32
C PHE A 345 -21.50 -13.11 -18.85
N ASP A 346 -22.28 -13.43 -19.87
CA ASP A 346 -23.20 -12.49 -20.54
C ASP A 346 -24.66 -12.63 -20.08
N GLY A 347 -24.90 -13.39 -19.01
CA GLY A 347 -26.23 -13.75 -18.53
C GLY A 347 -26.75 -15.09 -19.06
N ASN A 348 -26.19 -15.60 -20.17
CA ASN A 348 -26.59 -16.88 -20.77
C ASN A 348 -25.42 -17.86 -20.86
N GLU A 349 -24.29 -17.43 -21.42
CA GLU A 349 -23.13 -18.25 -21.71
C GLU A 349 -21.90 -17.78 -20.93
N GLN A 350 -21.07 -18.75 -20.56
CA GLN A 350 -19.80 -18.51 -19.90
C GLN A 350 -18.65 -18.76 -20.88
N SER A 351 -17.84 -17.73 -21.09
CA SER A 351 -16.63 -17.81 -21.91
C SER A 351 -15.39 -17.76 -21.01
N PHE A 352 -14.38 -18.55 -21.36
CA PHE A 352 -13.12 -18.64 -20.61
C PHE A 352 -11.93 -18.26 -21.50
N TYR A 353 -11.10 -17.35 -21.00
CA TYR A 353 -9.88 -16.90 -21.66
C TYR A 353 -8.69 -17.23 -20.78
N SER A 354 -7.75 -17.99 -21.32
CA SER A 354 -6.58 -18.53 -20.63
C SER A 354 -5.35 -18.44 -21.55
N LEU A 355 -4.17 -18.65 -20.99
CA LEU A 355 -2.91 -18.83 -21.72
C LEU A 355 -3.00 -19.88 -22.83
N SER A 356 -3.90 -20.86 -22.71
CA SER A 356 -3.99 -21.98 -23.64
C SER A 356 -4.87 -21.71 -24.86
N ASN A 357 -5.78 -20.73 -24.77
CA ASN A 357 -6.78 -20.45 -25.80
C ASN A 357 -6.92 -18.95 -26.13
N SER A 358 -6.09 -18.10 -25.55
CA SER A 358 -6.14 -16.64 -25.71
C SER A 358 -4.74 -16.03 -25.54
N TYR A 359 -4.53 -14.83 -26.07
CA TYR A 359 -3.26 -14.12 -25.97
C TYR A 359 -3.19 -13.28 -24.69
N ILE A 360 -3.37 -13.92 -23.55
CA ILE A 360 -3.12 -13.31 -22.23
C ILE A 360 -1.72 -13.70 -21.73
N PRO A 361 -0.99 -12.82 -21.01
CA PRO A 361 0.35 -13.09 -20.51
C PRO A 361 0.42 -14.09 -19.35
N SER A 362 -0.67 -14.25 -18.61
CA SER A 362 -0.75 -15.15 -17.46
C SER A 362 -2.20 -15.54 -17.17
N ASN A 363 -2.40 -16.74 -16.61
CA ASN A 363 -3.68 -17.13 -16.04
C ASN A 363 -3.96 -16.52 -14.66
N VAL A 364 -2.97 -15.83 -14.08
CA VAL A 364 -3.13 -15.10 -12.83
C VAL A 364 -3.52 -13.67 -13.18
N ILE A 365 -4.82 -13.39 -13.12
CA ILE A 365 -5.39 -12.05 -13.31
C ILE A 365 -5.51 -11.42 -11.92
N ARG A 366 -5.03 -10.20 -11.74
CA ARG A 366 -5.09 -9.49 -10.45
C ARG A 366 -6.07 -8.34 -10.43
N ASP A 367 -6.26 -7.70 -11.59
CA ASP A 367 -7.15 -6.57 -11.72
C ASP A 367 -7.66 -6.46 -13.16
N ILE A 368 -8.82 -5.82 -13.33
CA ILE A 368 -9.46 -5.58 -14.62
C ILE A 368 -10.02 -4.17 -14.60
N ASP A 369 -9.77 -3.42 -15.67
CA ASP A 369 -10.51 -2.18 -15.92
C ASP A 369 -10.95 -2.08 -17.38
N ILE A 370 -11.95 -1.24 -17.64
CA ILE A 370 -12.55 -1.04 -18.96
C ILE A 370 -12.36 0.41 -19.36
N ASP A 371 -11.69 0.65 -20.48
CA ASP A 371 -11.50 2.02 -20.98
C ASP A 371 -12.79 2.57 -21.62
N LYS A 372 -12.85 3.88 -21.92
CA LYS A 372 -14.05 4.49 -22.51
C LYS A 372 -14.39 3.99 -23.91
N LYS A 373 -13.48 3.24 -24.55
CA LYS A 373 -13.71 2.61 -25.86
C LYS A 373 -14.26 1.19 -25.70
N GLY A 374 -14.49 0.72 -24.47
CA GLY A 374 -14.97 -0.63 -24.17
C GLY A 374 -13.88 -1.70 -24.24
N ASN A 375 -12.59 -1.32 -24.32
CA ASN A 375 -11.53 -2.32 -24.29
C ASN A 375 -11.33 -2.83 -22.86
N ILE A 376 -11.19 -4.15 -22.73
CA ILE A 376 -10.89 -4.79 -21.45
C ILE A 376 -9.39 -4.82 -21.24
N TRP A 377 -8.93 -4.26 -20.13
CA TRP A 377 -7.52 -4.22 -19.73
C TRP A 377 -7.30 -5.14 -18.53
N LEU A 378 -6.35 -6.07 -18.65
CA LEU A 378 -6.03 -7.05 -17.62
C LEU A 378 -4.68 -6.75 -16.99
N ALA A 379 -4.63 -6.57 -15.68
CA ALA A 379 -3.41 -6.68 -14.90
C ALA A 379 -3.13 -8.15 -14.62
N THR A 380 -1.98 -8.65 -15.06
CA THR A 380 -1.60 -10.05 -14.82
C THR A 380 -0.23 -10.15 -14.14
N GLN A 381 0.11 -11.34 -13.65
CA GLN A 381 1.44 -11.61 -13.08
C GLN A 381 2.61 -11.41 -14.08
N ASN A 382 2.37 -11.47 -15.39
CA ASN A 382 3.43 -11.45 -16.42
C ASN A 382 3.24 -10.36 -17.50
N GLY A 383 2.51 -9.29 -17.17
CA GLY A 383 2.27 -8.16 -18.07
C GLY A 383 0.80 -7.76 -18.15
N VAL A 384 0.50 -6.88 -19.10
CA VAL A 384 -0.85 -6.37 -19.37
C VAL A 384 -1.39 -6.98 -20.65
N ALA A 385 -2.67 -7.38 -20.64
CA ALA A 385 -3.40 -7.72 -21.86
C ALA A 385 -4.52 -6.71 -22.12
N LYS A 386 -4.69 -6.34 -23.38
CA LYS A 386 -5.82 -5.54 -23.87
C LYS A 386 -6.66 -6.40 -24.79
N PHE A 387 -7.98 -6.41 -24.59
CA PHE A 387 -8.94 -7.03 -25.49
C PHE A 387 -9.89 -5.97 -26.06
N ASP A 388 -9.97 -5.86 -27.39
CA ASP A 388 -10.82 -4.88 -28.07
C ASP A 388 -12.22 -5.43 -28.45
N GLY A 389 -12.57 -6.61 -27.92
CA GLY A 389 -13.76 -7.37 -28.30
C GLY A 389 -13.50 -8.41 -29.39
N THR A 390 -12.40 -8.29 -30.14
CA THR A 390 -12.01 -9.23 -31.21
C THR A 390 -10.57 -9.74 -31.04
N ASN A 391 -9.63 -8.83 -30.83
CA ASN A 391 -8.20 -9.07 -30.80
C ASN A 391 -7.61 -8.80 -29.41
N TRP A 392 -6.55 -9.53 -29.12
CA TRP A 392 -5.73 -9.37 -27.93
C TRP A 392 -4.42 -8.67 -28.30
N LYS A 393 -4.02 -7.69 -27.49
CA LYS A 393 -2.69 -7.06 -27.55
C LYS A 393 -2.00 -7.20 -26.20
N LEU A 394 -0.74 -7.63 -26.23
CA LEU A 394 0.08 -7.88 -25.06
C LEU A 394 1.09 -6.75 -24.85
N TYR A 395 1.30 -6.37 -23.59
CA TYR A 395 2.34 -5.45 -23.17
C TYR A 395 3.13 -6.07 -22.01
N ASN A 396 4.41 -6.34 -22.24
CA ASN A 396 5.38 -6.79 -21.24
C ASN A 396 6.75 -6.19 -21.53
N GLN A 397 7.74 -6.40 -20.67
CA GLN A 397 9.10 -5.82 -20.81
C GLN A 397 9.83 -6.24 -22.10
N THR A 398 9.38 -7.31 -22.76
CA THR A 398 9.95 -7.75 -24.05
C THR A 398 9.33 -7.04 -25.24
N THR A 399 8.09 -6.56 -25.10
CA THR A 399 7.28 -6.00 -26.21
C THR A 399 6.97 -4.52 -26.04
N SER A 400 7.22 -3.96 -24.85
CA SER A 400 6.85 -2.59 -24.47
C SER A 400 7.75 -2.09 -23.33
N PRO A 401 7.90 -0.77 -23.17
CA PRO A 401 8.75 -0.20 -22.12
C PRO A 401 8.04 -0.15 -20.75
N ILE A 402 7.26 -1.16 -20.39
CA ILE A 402 6.63 -1.25 -19.07
C ILE A 402 7.68 -1.45 -17.98
N ILE A 403 7.50 -0.85 -16.80
CA ILE A 403 8.55 -0.86 -15.74
C ILE A 403 8.74 -2.23 -15.09
N SER A 404 7.69 -3.07 -15.06
CA SER A 404 7.74 -4.44 -14.54
C SER A 404 6.65 -5.29 -15.18
N ASN A 405 6.89 -6.60 -15.28
CA ASN A 405 5.87 -7.58 -15.71
C ASN A 405 4.91 -7.95 -14.58
N ASP A 406 5.27 -7.71 -13.32
CA ASP A 406 4.43 -8.06 -12.16
C ASP A 406 3.39 -6.96 -11.92
N ILE A 407 2.30 -7.00 -12.69
CA ILE A 407 1.24 -6.00 -12.63
C ILE A 407 0.33 -6.29 -11.46
N ARG A 408 0.03 -5.29 -10.66
CA ARG A 408 -0.77 -5.42 -9.43
C ARG A 408 -2.18 -4.87 -9.61
N THR A 409 -2.31 -3.78 -10.34
CA THR A 409 -3.55 -3.05 -10.55
C THR A 409 -3.49 -2.25 -11.85
N ILE A 410 -4.64 -1.97 -12.43
CA ILE A 410 -4.76 -1.20 -13.66
C ILE A 410 -5.98 -0.28 -13.58
N SER A 411 -5.85 0.96 -14.07
CA SER A 411 -7.00 1.86 -14.15
C SER A 411 -6.95 2.77 -15.37
N ALA A 412 -8.06 2.86 -16.10
CA ALA A 412 -8.27 3.78 -17.20
C ALA A 412 -8.78 5.11 -16.66
N ASP A 413 -8.10 6.20 -17.04
CA ASP A 413 -8.51 7.54 -16.64
C ASP A 413 -9.50 8.17 -17.63
N SER A 414 -10.05 9.34 -17.28
CA SER A 414 -11.04 10.01 -18.12
C SER A 414 -10.48 10.53 -19.46
N THR A 415 -9.16 10.52 -19.63
CA THR A 415 -8.48 10.86 -20.88
C THR A 415 -8.09 9.61 -21.69
N ASN A 416 -8.56 8.42 -21.30
CA ASN A 416 -8.19 7.11 -21.87
C ASN A 416 -6.70 6.76 -21.72
N GLN A 417 -5.99 7.38 -20.78
CA GLN A 417 -4.67 6.90 -20.39
C GLN A 417 -4.85 5.72 -19.43
N ILE A 418 -4.01 4.71 -19.59
CA ILE A 418 -4.03 3.51 -18.77
C ILE A 418 -2.90 3.61 -17.75
N TRP A 419 -3.28 3.67 -16.49
CA TRP A 419 -2.40 3.70 -15.33
C TRP A 419 -2.17 2.29 -14.84
N ILE A 420 -0.91 1.88 -14.77
CA ILE A 420 -0.52 0.50 -14.51
C ILE A 420 0.35 0.49 -13.26
N GLY A 421 -0.20 -0.02 -12.17
CA GLY A 421 0.52 -0.21 -10.91
C GLY A 421 1.26 -1.55 -10.91
N THR A 422 2.55 -1.53 -10.60
CA THR A 422 3.40 -2.73 -10.65
C THR A 422 4.16 -2.94 -9.34
N SER A 423 4.91 -4.05 -9.25
CA SER A 423 5.88 -4.30 -8.18
C SER A 423 6.99 -3.25 -8.06
N SER A 424 7.27 -2.51 -9.13
CA SER A 424 8.47 -1.68 -9.27
C SER A 424 8.16 -0.22 -9.63
N GLY A 425 6.89 0.16 -9.60
CA GLY A 425 6.44 1.53 -9.88
C GLY A 425 5.21 1.59 -10.76
N ILE A 426 5.04 2.73 -11.43
CA ILE A 426 3.88 3.06 -12.26
C ILE A 426 4.34 3.16 -13.72
N SER A 427 3.60 2.51 -14.62
CA SER A 427 3.65 2.77 -16.06
C SER A 427 2.36 3.43 -16.50
N VAL A 428 2.45 4.43 -17.39
CA VAL A 428 1.30 5.11 -17.99
C VAL A 428 1.35 4.89 -19.49
N PHE A 429 0.28 4.35 -20.05
CA PHE A 429 0.11 4.16 -21.49
C PHE A 429 -0.93 5.13 -22.06
N ARG A 430 -0.56 5.88 -23.10
CA ARG A 430 -1.41 6.91 -23.73
C ARG A 430 -2.14 6.44 -24.99
N GLY A 431 -1.83 5.23 -25.47
CA GLY A 431 -2.25 4.80 -26.80
C GLY A 431 -1.23 5.15 -27.87
N GLU A 432 -1.41 4.57 -29.06
CA GLU A 432 -0.76 5.05 -30.28
C GLU A 432 -1.65 6.18 -30.84
N GLU A 433 -1.09 7.38 -31.03
CA GLU A 433 -1.75 8.39 -31.87
C GLU A 433 -1.98 7.78 -33.26
N LEU A 434 -3.22 7.87 -33.75
CA LEU A 434 -3.60 7.39 -35.09
C LEU A 434 -2.99 8.27 -36.18
#